data_AF-A0A3D4H576-F1
#
_entry.id   AF-A0A3D4H576-F1
#
_cell.length_a   1.000
_cell.length_b   1.000
_cell.length_c   1.000
_cell.angle_alpha   90.00
_cell.angle_beta   90.00
_cell.angle_gamma   90.00
#
_symmetry.space_group_name_H-M   'P 1'
#
loop_
_entity.id
_entity.type
_entity.pdbx_description
1 polymer ?
#
loop_
_entity_poly.entity_id
_entity_poly.type
_entity_poly.pdbx_seq_one_letter_code
_entity_poly.pdbx_strand_id
1 'polypeptide(L)'
;RETTDKVYILPTNAAMTEAAKRFNRGELPGVQGLYKVIGGKEFSIWNDQRGHLGPGFDRLEGYVFYATIYGKSPQLISEPIKFSNNPSFLSDELDKIFREIAWKAVVGHPLSGVTDNNGNGIGDHLE
;
A
#
# COMPACT_ATOMS: atom_id res chain seq x y z
N ARG A 1 5.19 18.21 -1.56
CA ARG A 1 4.48 19.32 -0.89
C ARG A 1 5.50 20.25 -0.25
N GLU A 2 5.26 21.56 -0.24
CA GLU A 2 6.07 22.48 0.57
C GLU A 2 5.86 22.19 2.07
N THR A 3 6.84 22.51 2.91
CA THR A 3 6.72 22.37 4.36
C THR A 3 5.72 23.39 4.89
N THR A 4 4.72 22.93 5.64
CA THR A 4 3.66 23.78 6.25
C THR A 4 3.31 23.26 7.64
N ASP A 5 2.56 24.02 8.42
CA ASP A 5 2.01 23.58 9.72
C ASP A 5 0.85 22.58 9.60
N LYS A 6 0.45 22.21 8.37
CA LYS A 6 -0.64 21.26 8.14
C LYS A 6 -0.18 19.84 8.44
N VAL A 7 -1.04 19.11 9.17
CA VAL A 7 -0.84 17.69 9.48
C VAL A 7 -1.69 16.84 8.53
N TYR A 8 -1.07 15.79 8.00
CA TYR A 8 -1.73 14.83 7.12
C TYR A 8 -1.59 13.42 7.69
N ILE A 9 -2.63 12.61 7.51
CA ILE A 9 -2.65 11.20 7.90
C ILE A 9 -2.14 10.35 6.74
N LEU A 10 -1.23 9.43 7.05
CA LEU A 10 -0.85 8.34 6.18
C LEU A 10 -1.76 7.14 6.52
N PRO A 11 -2.74 6.78 5.66
CA PRO A 11 -3.76 5.80 6.01
C PRO A 11 -3.27 4.34 5.84
N THR A 12 -2.13 4.00 6.44
CA THR A 12 -1.49 2.67 6.31
C THR A 12 -2.39 1.56 6.85
N ASN A 13 -3.06 1.79 7.98
CA ASN A 13 -4.01 0.83 8.55
C ASN A 13 -5.18 0.52 7.58
N ALA A 14 -5.71 1.53 6.89
CA ALA A 14 -6.78 1.33 5.91
C ALA A 14 -6.30 0.49 4.72
N ALA A 15 -5.08 0.78 4.23
CA ALA A 15 -4.46 0.02 3.16
C ALA A 15 -4.22 -1.45 3.55
N MET A 16 -3.64 -1.70 4.72
CA MET A 16 -3.39 -3.06 5.22
C MET A 16 -4.68 -3.83 5.52
N THR A 17 -5.70 -3.15 6.03
CA THR A 17 -7.03 -3.74 6.23
C THR A 17 -7.65 -4.16 4.90
N GLU A 18 -7.52 -3.34 3.85
CA GLU A 18 -7.98 -3.72 2.52
C GLU A 18 -7.19 -4.92 1.98
N ALA A 19 -5.86 -4.97 2.14
CA ALA A 19 -5.07 -6.14 1.77
C ALA A 19 -5.56 -7.41 2.49
N ALA A 20 -5.86 -7.34 3.78
CA ALA A 20 -6.42 -8.49 4.52
C ALA A 20 -7.82 -8.90 4.03
N LYS A 21 -8.66 -7.94 3.65
CA LYS A 21 -9.95 -8.23 3.02
C LYS A 21 -9.76 -8.92 1.66
N ARG A 22 -8.82 -8.45 0.83
CA ARG A 22 -8.46 -9.10 -0.45
C ARG A 22 -7.90 -10.50 -0.25
N PHE A 23 -7.06 -10.70 0.75
CA PHE A 23 -6.55 -12.03 1.11
C PHE A 23 -7.70 -13.00 1.42
N ASN A 24 -8.66 -12.59 2.24
CA ASN A 24 -9.83 -13.41 2.56
C ASN A 24 -10.71 -13.74 1.33
N ARG A 25 -10.61 -12.94 0.26
CA ARG A 25 -11.28 -13.18 -1.03
C ARG A 25 -10.42 -13.99 -2.02
N GLY A 26 -9.18 -14.32 -1.68
CA GLY A 26 -8.24 -15.02 -2.56
C GLY A 26 -7.62 -14.14 -3.66
N GLU A 27 -7.65 -12.82 -3.48
CA GLU A 27 -7.23 -11.83 -4.48
C GLU A 27 -5.75 -11.42 -4.35
N LEU A 28 -4.98 -12.01 -3.43
CA LEU A 28 -3.56 -11.70 -3.24
C LEU A 28 -2.68 -12.89 -3.69
N PRO A 29 -2.23 -12.92 -4.95
CA PRO A 29 -1.45 -14.04 -5.47
C PRO A 29 -0.15 -14.20 -4.68
N GLY A 30 0.19 -15.46 -4.35
CA GLY A 30 1.42 -15.81 -3.62
C GLY A 30 1.38 -15.55 -2.10
N VAL A 31 0.41 -14.80 -1.58
CA VAL A 31 0.23 -14.58 -0.14
C VAL A 31 -0.42 -15.82 0.48
N GLN A 32 0.12 -16.29 1.60
CA GLN A 32 -0.21 -17.59 2.19
C GLN A 32 -0.97 -17.49 3.52
N GLY A 33 -0.92 -16.35 4.20
CA GLY A 33 -1.52 -16.21 5.52
C GLY A 33 -1.77 -14.77 5.95
N LEU A 34 -2.58 -14.59 6.99
CA LEU A 34 -2.74 -13.31 7.68
C LEU A 34 -1.60 -13.09 8.66
N TYR A 35 -1.37 -14.03 9.59
CA TYR A 35 -0.39 -13.91 10.66
C TYR A 35 0.58 -15.09 10.66
N LYS A 36 1.89 -14.83 10.52
CA LYS A 36 2.93 -15.86 10.54
C LYS A 36 2.97 -16.64 11.87
N VAL A 37 2.88 -15.94 13.02
CA VAL A 37 2.86 -16.59 14.35
C VAL A 37 1.64 -17.49 14.61
N ILE A 38 0.57 -17.38 13.81
CA ILE A 38 -0.63 -18.21 13.94
C ILE A 38 -0.61 -19.34 12.90
N GLY A 39 -0.44 -18.99 11.62
CA GLY A 39 -0.55 -19.94 10.51
C GLY A 39 0.76 -20.63 10.11
N GLY A 40 1.90 -20.17 10.65
CA GLY A 40 3.23 -20.70 10.33
C GLY A 40 3.70 -20.45 8.89
N LYS A 41 2.96 -19.66 8.10
CA LYS A 41 3.27 -19.38 6.69
C LYS A 41 4.20 -18.19 6.58
N GLU A 42 5.31 -18.37 5.85
CA GLU A 42 6.33 -17.32 5.70
C GLU A 42 5.78 -16.07 5.01
N PHE A 43 5.00 -16.25 3.95
CA PHE A 43 4.44 -15.16 3.15
C PHE A 43 3.08 -14.72 3.71
N SER A 44 3.09 -14.31 4.97
CA SER A 44 1.91 -13.75 5.65
C SER A 44 1.89 -12.22 5.60
N ILE A 45 0.70 -11.61 5.67
CA ILE A 45 0.54 -10.15 5.73
C ILE A 45 1.27 -9.55 6.93
N TRP A 46 1.12 -10.17 8.10
CA TRP A 46 1.77 -9.79 9.35
C TRP A 46 2.68 -10.89 9.88
N ASN A 47 3.81 -10.48 10.42
CA ASN A 47 4.72 -11.36 11.16
C ASN A 47 4.10 -11.78 12.50
N ASP A 48 3.43 -10.87 13.21
CA ASP A 48 2.87 -11.11 14.53
C ASP A 48 1.50 -10.43 14.74
N GLN A 49 0.89 -10.68 15.90
CA GLN A 49 -0.40 -10.07 16.29
C GLN A 49 -0.29 -8.58 16.65
N ARG A 50 0.91 -7.99 16.67
CA ARG A 50 1.16 -6.58 17.03
C ARG A 50 1.10 -5.68 15.80
N GLY A 51 1.09 -6.25 14.61
CA GLY A 51 1.00 -5.53 13.35
C GLY A 51 2.33 -5.33 12.63
N HIS A 52 3.41 -6.01 13.05
CA HIS A 52 4.66 -5.98 12.28
C HIS A 52 4.42 -6.61 10.90
N LEU A 53 4.81 -5.90 9.85
CA LEU A 53 4.61 -6.34 8.47
C LEU A 53 5.42 -7.61 8.20
N GLY A 54 4.79 -8.55 7.48
CA GLY A 54 5.49 -9.69 6.91
C GLY A 54 6.35 -9.30 5.71
N PRO A 55 7.19 -10.21 5.22
CA PRO A 55 8.09 -9.93 4.09
C PRO A 55 7.34 -9.38 2.87
N GLY A 56 7.77 -8.23 2.33
CA GLY A 56 7.21 -7.65 1.11
C GLY A 56 6.02 -6.70 1.32
N PHE A 57 5.35 -6.76 2.47
CA PHE A 57 4.22 -5.86 2.77
C PHE A 57 4.66 -4.44 3.14
N ASP A 58 5.94 -4.25 3.47
CA ASP A 58 6.60 -2.95 3.55
C ASP A 58 6.48 -2.14 2.26
N ARG A 59 6.33 -2.81 1.10
CA ARG A 59 6.07 -2.13 -0.18
C ARG A 59 4.71 -1.47 -0.25
N LEU A 60 3.66 -2.15 0.21
CA LEU A 60 2.32 -1.57 0.27
C LEU A 60 2.32 -0.33 1.17
N GLU A 61 2.95 -0.42 2.34
CA GLU A 61 3.13 0.73 3.22
C GLU A 61 3.93 1.86 2.52
N GLY A 62 5.06 1.55 1.89
CA GLY A 62 5.84 2.51 1.12
C GLY A 62 5.06 3.22 0.03
N TYR A 63 4.13 2.52 -0.65
CA TYR A 63 3.24 3.13 -1.63
C TYR A 63 2.22 4.09 -1.01
N VAL A 64 1.72 3.82 0.21
CA VAL A 64 0.88 4.77 0.96
C VAL A 64 1.67 6.04 1.29
N PHE A 65 2.93 5.88 1.72
CA PHE A 65 3.83 7.02 1.96
C PHE A 65 4.05 7.82 0.69
N TYR A 66 4.44 7.16 -0.41
CA TYR A 66 4.63 7.81 -1.70
C TYR A 66 3.39 8.60 -2.15
N ALA A 67 2.22 7.94 -2.14
CA ALA A 67 0.97 8.56 -2.58
C ALA A 67 0.60 9.76 -1.72
N THR A 68 0.80 9.70 -0.40
CA THR A 68 0.48 10.80 0.52
C THR A 68 1.45 11.97 0.36
N ILE A 69 2.75 11.71 0.24
CA ILE A 69 3.80 12.74 0.18
C ILE A 69 3.82 13.44 -1.18
N TYR A 70 3.77 12.65 -2.26
CA TYR A 70 3.89 13.15 -3.62
C TYR A 70 2.55 13.49 -4.25
N GLY A 71 1.43 13.05 -3.66
CA GLY A 71 0.11 13.26 -4.23
C GLY A 71 -0.08 12.59 -5.58
N LYS A 72 0.65 11.50 -5.86
CA LYS A 72 0.60 10.78 -7.14
C LYS A 72 0.29 9.32 -6.91
N SER A 73 -0.52 8.74 -7.80
CA SER A 73 -0.83 7.33 -7.78
C SER A 73 0.44 6.52 -8.03
N PRO A 74 0.77 5.55 -7.16
CA PRO A 74 1.88 4.63 -7.41
C PRO A 74 1.70 3.82 -8.70
N GLN A 75 0.47 3.72 -9.22
CA GLN A 75 0.16 3.08 -10.50
C GLN A 75 0.79 3.82 -11.70
N LEU A 76 1.14 5.10 -11.56
CA LEU A 76 1.77 5.91 -12.60
C LEU A 76 3.30 5.77 -12.66
N ILE A 77 3.91 5.06 -11.71
CA ILE A 77 5.37 4.79 -11.75
C ILE A 77 5.63 3.77 -12.87
N SER A 78 6.19 4.25 -13.98
CA SER A 78 6.44 3.46 -15.19
C SER A 78 7.60 2.48 -15.06
N GLU A 79 8.60 2.83 -14.24
CA GLU A 79 9.80 2.02 -14.07
C GLU A 79 9.63 1.00 -12.93
N PRO A 80 10.15 -0.23 -13.09
CA PRO A 80 10.23 -1.19 -11.99
C PRO A 80 11.06 -0.63 -10.82
N ILE A 81 10.50 -0.69 -9.61
CA ILE A 81 11.24 -0.28 -8.41
C ILE A 81 12.20 -1.39 -8.02
N LYS A 82 13.49 -1.06 -7.95
CA LYS A 82 14.54 -1.99 -7.52
C LYS A 82 14.61 -2.02 -6.00
N PHE A 83 13.97 -3.02 -5.41
CA PHE A 83 14.09 -3.28 -3.97
C PHE A 83 15.34 -4.11 -3.67
N SER A 84 16.00 -3.82 -2.55
CA SER A 84 17.21 -4.55 -2.09
C SER A 84 16.92 -6.01 -1.71
N ASN A 85 15.67 -6.31 -1.35
CA ASN A 85 15.18 -7.66 -1.11
C ASN A 85 13.89 -7.89 -1.90
N ASN A 86 13.78 -9.02 -2.58
CA ASN A 86 12.62 -9.37 -3.40
C ASN A 86 12.17 -10.81 -3.09
N PRO A 87 11.31 -10.99 -2.07
CA PRO A 87 10.69 -12.29 -1.79
C PRO A 87 10.07 -12.90 -3.04
N SER A 88 10.25 -14.21 -3.23
CA SER A 88 9.88 -14.91 -4.47
C SER A 88 8.39 -14.88 -4.82
N PHE A 89 7.52 -14.63 -3.84
CA PHE A 89 6.07 -14.54 -4.04
C PHE A 89 5.62 -13.18 -4.58
N LEU A 90 6.47 -12.14 -4.52
CA LEU A 90 6.14 -10.81 -5.01
C LEU A 90 6.18 -10.81 -6.54
N SER A 91 5.00 -10.91 -7.14
CA SER A 91 4.80 -10.80 -8.58
C SER A 91 4.45 -9.37 -9.00
N ASP A 92 4.59 -9.07 -10.29
CA ASP A 92 4.12 -7.80 -10.87
C ASP A 92 2.60 -7.60 -10.67
N GLU A 93 1.84 -8.69 -10.62
CA GLU A 93 0.41 -8.66 -10.33
C GLU A 93 0.13 -8.21 -8.89
N LEU A 94 0.83 -8.79 -7.92
CA LEU A 94 0.70 -8.40 -6.52
C LEU A 94 1.16 -6.95 -6.31
N ASP A 95 2.23 -6.52 -6.99
CA ASP A 95 2.71 -5.13 -6.95
C ASP A 95 1.64 -4.15 -7.47
N LYS A 96 0.97 -4.47 -8.59
CA LYS A 96 -0.14 -3.66 -9.11
C LYS A 96 -1.29 -3.55 -8.11
N ILE A 97 -1.65 -4.65 -7.45
CA ILE A 97 -2.67 -4.65 -6.40
C ILE A 97 -2.25 -3.75 -5.24
N PHE A 98 -0.98 -3.80 -4.81
CA PHE A 98 -0.50 -2.92 -3.73
C PHE A 98 -0.57 -1.44 -4.10
N ARG A 99 -0.17 -1.08 -5.32
CA ARG A 99 -0.26 0.30 -5.83
C ARG A 99 -1.70 0.80 -5.88
N GLU A 100 -2.62 -0.05 -6.32
CA GLU A 100 -4.06 0.24 -6.36
C GLU A 100 -4.65 0.46 -4.96
N ILE A 101 -4.36 -0.46 -4.02
CA ILE A 101 -4.81 -0.35 -2.62
C ILE A 101 -4.29 0.95 -2.00
N ALA A 102 -3.00 1.24 -2.18
CA ALA A 102 -2.39 2.44 -1.63
C ALA A 102 -3.06 3.72 -2.17
N TRP A 103 -3.30 3.81 -3.48
CA TRP A 103 -3.98 4.97 -4.06
C TRP A 103 -5.38 5.14 -3.50
N LYS A 104 -6.19 4.07 -3.51
CA LYS A 104 -7.56 4.08 -2.99
C LYS A 104 -7.61 4.48 -1.52
N ALA A 105 -6.71 3.96 -0.69
CA ALA A 105 -6.64 4.30 0.72
C ALA A 105 -6.31 5.80 0.93
N VAL A 106 -5.39 6.34 0.14
CA VAL A 106 -4.96 7.75 0.24
C VAL A 106 -6.06 8.70 -0.23
N VAL A 107 -6.63 8.52 -1.43
CA VAL A 107 -7.68 9.43 -1.93
C VAL A 107 -9.01 9.29 -1.19
N GLY A 108 -9.25 8.13 -0.57
CA GLY A 108 -10.46 7.88 0.21
C GLY A 108 -10.41 8.38 1.66
N HIS A 109 -9.23 8.76 2.18
CA HIS A 109 -9.09 9.20 3.56
C HIS A 109 -9.19 10.73 3.69
N PRO A 110 -10.18 11.28 4.43
CA PRO A 110 -10.45 12.73 4.44
C PRO A 110 -9.29 13.58 4.97
N LEU A 111 -8.40 13.00 5.77
CA LEU A 111 -7.24 13.68 6.36
C LEU A 111 -5.91 13.37 5.66
N SER A 112 -5.88 12.65 4.54
CA SER A 112 -4.65 12.49 3.74
C SER A 112 -4.25 13.79 3.03
N GLY A 113 -5.25 14.65 2.79
CA GLY A 113 -5.11 15.86 1.99
C GLY A 113 -4.91 15.61 0.51
N VAL A 114 -5.09 14.37 0.02
CA VAL A 114 -5.05 14.03 -1.40
C VAL A 114 -6.46 13.69 -1.85
N THR A 115 -6.93 14.32 -2.92
CA THR A 115 -8.18 14.01 -3.63
C THR A 115 -7.86 13.83 -5.11
N ASP A 116 -8.65 13.02 -5.82
CA ASP A 116 -8.48 12.73 -7.24
C ASP A 116 -9.86 12.67 -7.88
N ASN A 117 -10.46 13.84 -8.12
CA ASN A 117 -11.85 13.92 -8.57
C ASN A 117 -11.99 13.54 -10.05
N ASN A 118 -10.94 13.74 -10.84
CA ASN A 118 -10.93 13.44 -12.27
C ASN A 118 -10.43 12.01 -12.58
N GLY A 119 -9.90 11.29 -11.57
CA GLY A 119 -9.46 9.90 -11.69
C GLY A 119 -8.16 9.74 -12.49
N ASN A 120 -7.38 10.81 -12.67
CA ASN A 120 -6.15 10.77 -13.47
C ASN A 120 -4.94 10.24 -12.67
N GLY A 121 -5.11 9.97 -11.38
CA GLY A 121 -4.03 9.49 -10.51
C GLY A 121 -3.08 10.59 -10.04
N ILE A 122 -3.43 11.86 -10.22
CA ILE A 122 -2.71 13.03 -9.74
C ILE A 122 -3.64 13.74 -8.75
N GLY A 123 -3.10 14.06 -7.58
CA GLY A 123 -3.88 14.72 -6.55
C GLY A 123 -4.27 16.12 -6.99
N ASP A 124 -5.56 16.48 -6.89
CA ASP A 124 -6.12 17.75 -7.40
C ASP A 124 -5.36 19.00 -6.88
N HIS A 125 -4.77 18.91 -5.68
CA HIS A 125 -3.94 19.95 -5.08
C HIS A 125 -2.57 20.20 -5.76
N LEU A 126 -2.24 19.46 -6.82
CA LEU A 126 -1.02 19.61 -7.62
C LEU A 126 -1.27 20.28 -8.97
N GLU A 127 -2.54 20.48 -9.34
CA GLU A 127 -2.99 21.23 -10.52
C GLU A 127 -3.22 22.71 -10.15
#